data_AF-A3JYF1-F1
#
_entry.id   AF-A3JYF1-F1
#
_cell.length_a   1.000
_cell.length_b   1.000
_cell.length_c   1.000
_cell.angle_alpha   90.00
_cell.angle_beta   90.00
_cell.angle_gamma   90.00
#
_symmetry.space_group_name_H-M   'P 1'
#
loop_
_entity.id
_entity.type
_entity.pdbx_description
1 polymer ?
#
loop_
_entity_poly.entity_id
_entity_poly.type
_entity_poly.pdbx_seq_one_letter_code
_entity_poly.pdbx_strand_id
1 'polypeptide(L)'
;MPTFYRWVPKDHAEDALASGLVSHNGSAMWIFSMEKGYRPNMVKGRILLAFDLTDPAATNITTKKLLDFEDPEFGGENKHPWKIIVKNNEPGAYGIGRHRQATTNFHTKSRYATKKEVAKALGVSEMEVGDAYRPAGGWGR
;
A
#
# COMPACT_ATOMS: atom_id res chain seq x y z
N MET A 1 -13.59 6.50 5.57
CA MET A 1 -12.92 5.88 4.41
C MET A 1 -11.75 5.07 4.91
N PRO A 2 -11.71 3.75 4.64
CA PRO A 2 -10.57 2.90 4.95
C PRO A 2 -9.33 3.34 4.18
N THR A 3 -8.19 3.37 4.85
CA THR A 3 -6.92 3.81 4.27
C THR A 3 -5.90 2.67 4.28
N PHE A 4 -5.29 2.45 3.12
CA PHE A 4 -4.16 1.54 2.97
C PHE A 4 -2.91 2.32 2.58
N TYR A 5 -1.76 1.70 2.73
CA TYR A 5 -0.48 2.40 2.62
C TYR A 5 0.54 1.63 1.80
N ARG A 6 1.50 2.34 1.23
CA ARG A 6 2.66 1.76 0.55
C ARG A 6 3.89 2.64 0.72
N TRP A 7 5.02 2.02 0.97
CA TRP A 7 6.33 2.69 0.94
C TRP A 7 6.89 2.69 -0.48
N VAL A 8 7.15 3.88 -1.02
CA VAL A 8 7.66 4.09 -2.38
C VAL A 8 9.03 4.78 -2.30
N PRO A 9 10.02 4.40 -3.12
CA PRO A 9 11.28 5.16 -3.20
C PRO A 9 11.00 6.65 -3.42
N LYS A 10 11.74 7.51 -2.72
CA LYS A 10 11.47 8.96 -2.71
C LYS A 10 11.42 9.56 -4.12
N ASP A 11 12.32 9.13 -4.98
CA ASP A 11 12.46 9.64 -6.36
C ASP A 11 11.29 9.24 -7.27
N HIS A 12 10.46 8.28 -6.86
CA HIS A 12 9.27 7.82 -7.59
C HIS A 12 7.96 8.19 -6.90
N ALA A 13 8.02 8.95 -5.80
CA ALA A 13 6.85 9.21 -4.98
C ALA A 13 5.80 10.07 -5.70
N GLU A 14 6.24 11.05 -6.51
CA GLU A 14 5.36 11.91 -7.29
C GLU A 14 4.63 11.13 -8.41
N ASP A 15 5.37 10.34 -9.18
CA ASP A 15 4.80 9.47 -10.23
C ASP A 15 3.82 8.46 -9.65
N ALA A 16 4.17 7.85 -8.52
CA ALA A 16 3.29 6.90 -7.83
C ALA A 16 2.04 7.57 -7.27
N LEU A 17 2.15 8.80 -6.78
CA LEU A 17 1.01 9.58 -6.33
C LEU A 17 0.05 9.89 -7.49
N ALA A 18 0.59 10.31 -8.64
CA ALA A 18 -0.19 10.60 -9.85
C ALA A 18 -0.86 9.35 -10.44
N SER A 19 -0.16 8.22 -10.44
CA SER A 19 -0.67 6.93 -10.95
C SER A 19 -1.70 6.28 -10.01
N GLY A 20 -1.61 6.60 -8.72
CA GLY A 20 -2.46 6.07 -7.67
C GLY A 20 -2.22 4.59 -7.38
N LEU A 21 -3.29 3.82 -7.29
CA LEU A 21 -3.29 2.41 -6.90
C LEU A 21 -2.85 1.48 -8.04
N VAL A 22 -1.81 1.86 -8.80
CA VAL A 22 -1.30 1.16 -9.98
C VAL A 22 0.22 0.99 -9.88
N SER A 23 0.70 -0.20 -10.20
CA SER A 23 2.13 -0.51 -10.26
C SER A 23 2.77 0.00 -11.57
N HIS A 24 3.98 0.54 -11.49
CA HIS A 24 4.73 1.05 -12.65
C HIS A 24 5.29 -0.07 -13.54
N ASN A 25 5.45 -1.28 -13.01
CA ASN A 25 6.06 -2.44 -13.67
C ASN A 25 5.03 -3.49 -14.13
N GLY A 26 3.73 -3.22 -13.98
CA GLY A 26 2.65 -4.13 -14.37
C GLY A 26 2.55 -5.41 -13.54
N SER A 27 3.20 -5.49 -12.38
CA SER A 27 3.09 -6.60 -11.43
C SER A 27 1.92 -6.42 -10.46
N ALA A 28 1.79 -7.29 -9.46
CA ALA A 28 0.89 -6.97 -8.35
C ALA A 28 1.42 -5.77 -7.57
N MET A 29 0.51 -5.04 -6.94
CA MET A 29 0.85 -3.91 -6.10
C MET A 29 0.58 -4.24 -4.64
N TRP A 30 1.64 -4.24 -3.85
CA TRP A 30 1.55 -4.43 -2.41
C TRP A 30 1.17 -3.15 -1.69
N ILE A 31 0.13 -3.26 -0.89
CA ILE A 31 -0.32 -2.27 0.08
C ILE A 31 -0.49 -2.93 1.44
N PHE A 32 -0.58 -2.12 2.49
CA PHE A 32 -0.85 -2.63 3.82
C PHE A 32 -1.85 -1.80 4.62
N SER A 33 -2.56 -2.46 5.53
CA SER A 33 -3.36 -1.82 6.57
C SER A 33 -2.55 -1.73 7.87
N MET A 34 -2.61 -0.58 8.54
CA MET A 34 -1.99 -0.38 9.85
C MET A 34 -2.82 -0.92 11.02
N GLU A 35 -4.03 -1.44 10.77
CA GLU A 35 -4.92 -1.96 11.82
C GLU A 35 -4.50 -3.34 12.32
N LYS A 36 -3.85 -4.12 11.45
CA LYS A 36 -3.47 -5.52 11.75
C LYS A 36 -2.04 -5.68 12.25
N GLY A 37 -1.40 -4.57 12.66
CA GLY A 37 -0.06 -4.59 13.26
C GLY A 37 1.09 -4.81 12.28
N TYR A 38 0.84 -5.17 11.02
CA TYR A 38 1.90 -5.33 10.03
C TYR A 38 2.63 -4.01 9.74
N ARG A 39 3.96 -4.11 9.71
CA ARG A 39 4.92 -3.02 9.52
C ARG A 39 5.99 -3.53 8.54
N PRO A 40 6.09 -2.96 7.33
CA PRO A 40 7.17 -3.34 6.42
C PRO A 40 8.54 -3.01 7.01
N ASN A 41 9.49 -3.95 6.96
CA ASN A 41 10.81 -3.77 7.57
C ASN A 41 11.77 -2.89 6.73
N MET A 42 11.50 -2.71 5.43
CA MET A 42 12.40 -1.98 4.50
C MET A 42 11.82 -0.64 4.06
N VAL A 43 12.06 0.41 4.86
CA VAL A 43 11.43 1.74 4.65
C VAL A 43 12.41 2.91 4.53
N LYS A 44 13.71 2.70 4.78
CA LYS A 44 14.73 3.76 4.65
C LYS A 44 14.77 4.30 3.21
N GLY A 45 14.80 5.63 3.06
CA GLY A 45 14.82 6.30 1.76
C GLY A 45 13.48 6.25 1.01
N ARG A 46 12.38 5.88 1.69
CA ARG A 46 11.05 5.77 1.09
C ARG A 46 10.09 6.79 1.69
N ILE A 47 9.13 7.20 0.87
CA ILE A 47 7.99 8.02 1.27
C ILE A 47 6.77 7.11 1.40
N LEU A 48 5.95 7.38 2.43
CA LEU A 48 4.70 6.67 2.64
C LEU A 48 3.58 7.35 1.85
N LEU A 49 2.94 6.60 0.96
CA LEU A 49 1.70 7.00 0.32
C LEU A 49 0.52 6.38 1.05
N ALA A 50 -0.57 7.14 1.13
CA ALA A 50 -1.86 6.72 1.64
C ALA A 50 -2.87 6.67 0.50
N PHE A 51 -3.67 5.60 0.50
CA PHE A 51 -4.73 5.32 -0.45
C PHE A 51 -6.03 5.27 0.33
N ASP A 52 -6.81 6.34 0.26
CA ASP A 52 -8.13 6.41 0.87
C ASP A 52 -9.12 5.77 -0.10
N LEU A 53 -9.73 4.66 0.30
CA LEU A 53 -10.68 3.91 -0.52
C LEU A 53 -12.12 4.15 -0.06
N THR A 54 -13.05 3.93 -0.99
CA THR A 54 -14.45 3.72 -0.64
C THR A 54 -14.63 2.40 0.11
N ASP A 55 -15.66 2.29 0.96
CA ASP A 55 -15.92 1.08 1.74
C ASP A 55 -16.09 -0.18 0.87
N PRO A 56 -16.78 -0.15 -0.29
CA PRO A 56 -16.85 -1.29 -1.19
C PRO A 56 -15.49 -1.71 -1.76
N ALA A 57 -14.64 -0.74 -2.11
CA ALA A 57 -13.31 -1.04 -2.65
C ALA A 57 -12.41 -1.67 -1.57
N ALA A 58 -12.43 -1.14 -0.35
CA ALA A 58 -11.73 -1.72 0.79
C ALA A 58 -12.23 -3.14 1.11
N THR A 59 -13.55 -3.35 1.15
CA THR A 59 -14.16 -4.67 1.35
C THR A 59 -13.72 -5.66 0.27
N ASN A 60 -13.65 -5.23 -1.00
CA ASN A 60 -13.23 -6.07 -2.10
C ASN A 60 -11.76 -6.49 -2.02
N ILE A 61 -10.88 -5.64 -1.48
CA ILE A 61 -9.49 -5.98 -1.21
C ILE A 61 -9.42 -7.03 -0.09
N THR A 62 -10.20 -6.88 0.97
CA THR A 62 -10.05 -7.72 2.17
C THR A 62 -10.81 -9.04 2.12
N THR A 63 -11.80 -9.21 1.23
CA THR A 63 -12.72 -10.37 1.26
C THR A 63 -12.88 -11.14 -0.06
N LYS A 64 -12.51 -10.57 -1.21
CA LYS A 64 -12.87 -11.15 -2.52
C LYS A 64 -11.65 -11.67 -3.27
N LYS A 65 -11.79 -12.89 -3.81
CA LYS A 65 -10.78 -13.55 -4.69
C LYS A 65 -9.39 -13.58 -4.05
N LEU A 66 -9.35 -13.90 -2.77
CA LEU A 66 -8.12 -14.04 -2.00
C LEU A 66 -7.34 -15.27 -2.48
N LEU A 67 -6.02 -15.16 -2.52
CA LEU A 67 -5.06 -16.20 -2.84
C LEU A 67 -3.93 -16.11 -1.83
N ASP A 68 -3.57 -17.22 -1.21
CA ASP A 68 -2.45 -17.24 -0.27
C ASP A 68 -1.12 -17.17 -1.03
N PHE A 69 -0.25 -16.25 -0.62
CA PHE A 69 1.09 -16.10 -1.15
C PHE A 69 1.99 -17.26 -0.73
N GLU A 70 1.73 -17.85 0.44
CA GLU A 70 2.52 -18.95 1.01
C GLU A 70 2.08 -20.33 0.48
N ASP A 71 1.09 -20.37 -0.41
CA ASP A 71 0.69 -21.60 -1.10
C ASP A 71 1.87 -22.12 -1.96
N PRO A 72 2.29 -23.39 -1.82
CA PRO A 72 3.35 -23.96 -2.65
C PRO A 72 3.07 -23.89 -4.16
N GLU A 73 1.81 -23.81 -4.56
CA GLU A 73 1.38 -23.66 -5.94
C GLU A 73 1.28 -22.18 -6.39
N PHE A 74 1.64 -21.22 -5.53
CA PHE A 74 1.67 -19.80 -5.84
C PHE A 74 2.72 -19.53 -6.94
N GLY A 75 2.28 -19.59 -8.19
CA GLY A 75 3.15 -19.47 -9.37
C GLY A 75 3.65 -18.04 -9.66
N GLY A 76 3.65 -17.15 -8.67
CA GLY A 76 4.08 -15.77 -8.74
C GLY A 76 2.95 -14.78 -9.08
N GLU A 77 3.14 -13.52 -8.66
CA GLU A 77 2.15 -12.45 -8.76
C GLU A 77 1.60 -12.22 -10.18
N ASN A 78 2.47 -12.34 -11.18
CA ASN A 78 2.11 -12.11 -12.58
C ASN A 78 1.08 -13.12 -13.11
N LYS A 79 0.99 -14.32 -12.53
CA LYS A 79 0.01 -15.34 -12.91
C LYS A 79 -1.38 -15.09 -12.32
N HIS A 80 -1.52 -14.13 -11.41
CA HIS A 80 -2.76 -13.89 -10.67
C HIS A 80 -3.26 -12.44 -10.81
N PRO A 81 -3.42 -11.92 -12.04
CA PRO A 81 -3.69 -10.51 -12.27
C PRO A 81 -5.08 -10.05 -11.80
N TRP A 82 -6.00 -10.98 -11.56
CA TRP A 82 -7.37 -10.74 -11.09
C TRP A 82 -7.62 -11.10 -9.62
N LYS A 83 -6.57 -11.47 -8.88
CA LYS A 83 -6.67 -11.91 -7.48
C LYS A 83 -6.22 -10.81 -6.52
N ILE A 84 -6.60 -10.96 -5.26
CA ILE A 84 -5.90 -10.33 -4.14
C ILE A 84 -5.04 -11.40 -3.51
N ILE A 85 -3.78 -11.08 -3.35
CA ILE A 85 -2.77 -11.95 -2.78
C ILE A 85 -2.65 -11.56 -1.32
N VAL A 86 -2.78 -12.52 -0.42
CA VAL A 86 -2.67 -12.31 1.02
C VAL A 86 -1.47 -13.06 1.53
N LYS A 87 -0.82 -12.51 2.55
CA LYS A 87 0.25 -13.18 3.28
C LYS A 87 -0.25 -13.49 4.67
N ASN A 88 -0.51 -14.76 4.94
CA ASN A 88 -1.06 -15.17 6.24
C ASN A 88 -0.08 -14.95 7.40
N ASN A 89 1.24 -14.99 7.11
CA ASN A 89 2.33 -14.64 8.03
C ASN A 89 2.52 -13.11 8.22
N GLU A 90 1.97 -12.27 7.33
CA GLU A 90 2.02 -10.81 7.41
C GLU A 90 0.59 -10.21 7.40
N PRO A 91 -0.23 -10.41 8.47
CA PRO A 91 -1.62 -9.99 8.48
C PRO A 91 -1.78 -8.50 8.23
N GLY A 92 -2.49 -8.15 7.14
CA GLY A 92 -2.68 -6.78 6.71
C GLY A 92 -1.86 -6.38 5.50
N ALA A 93 -0.96 -7.23 5.00
CA ALA A 93 -0.35 -7.10 3.69
C ALA A 93 -1.27 -7.65 2.59
N TYR A 94 -1.49 -6.86 1.54
CA TYR A 94 -2.35 -7.23 0.41
C TYR A 94 -1.64 -6.90 -0.91
N GLY A 95 -1.45 -7.90 -1.76
CA GLY A 95 -0.99 -7.77 -3.14
C GLY A 95 -2.17 -7.67 -4.09
N ILE A 96 -2.39 -6.52 -4.72
CA ILE A 96 -3.48 -6.33 -5.68
C ILE A 96 -2.98 -6.72 -7.07
N GLY A 97 -3.58 -7.74 -7.70
CA GLY A 97 -3.24 -8.11 -9.08
C GLY A 97 -3.46 -6.97 -10.08
N ARG A 98 -2.62 -6.90 -11.12
CA ARG A 98 -2.58 -5.78 -12.10
C ARG A 98 -3.92 -5.38 -12.71
N HIS A 99 -4.83 -6.33 -12.95
CA HIS A 99 -6.14 -6.01 -13.53
C HIS A 99 -7.13 -5.51 -12.47
N ARG A 100 -7.00 -5.94 -11.21
CA ARG A 100 -7.79 -5.36 -10.11
C ARG A 100 -7.36 -3.94 -9.78
N GLN A 101 -6.06 -3.64 -9.86
CA GLN A 101 -5.51 -2.29 -9.63
C GLN A 101 -6.30 -1.22 -10.38
N ALA A 102 -6.42 -1.36 -11.71
CA ALA A 102 -7.13 -0.40 -12.56
C ALA A 102 -8.58 -0.15 -12.09
N THR A 103 -9.33 -1.21 -11.82
CA THR A 103 -10.73 -1.08 -11.36
C THR A 103 -10.85 -0.48 -9.97
N THR A 104 -9.96 -0.82 -9.04
CA THR A 104 -9.96 -0.30 -7.67
C THR A 104 -9.47 1.15 -7.63
N ASN A 105 -8.59 1.55 -8.55
CA ASN A 105 -8.04 2.90 -8.61
C ASN A 105 -9.12 3.97 -8.81
N PHE A 106 -10.17 3.69 -9.58
CA PHE A 106 -11.34 4.59 -9.73
C PHE A 106 -12.08 4.90 -8.42
N HIS A 107 -11.86 4.09 -7.39
CA HIS A 107 -12.47 4.23 -6.07
C HIS A 107 -11.45 4.62 -5.00
N THR A 108 -10.30 5.15 -5.42
CA THR A 108 -9.17 5.47 -4.55
C THR A 108 -8.76 6.92 -4.72
N LYS A 109 -8.49 7.60 -3.61
CA LYS A 109 -7.78 8.87 -3.59
C LYS A 109 -6.39 8.65 -3.01
N SER A 110 -5.37 9.01 -3.78
CA SER A 110 -3.97 8.88 -3.36
C SER A 110 -3.47 10.21 -2.79
N ARG A 111 -2.70 10.14 -1.70
CA ARG A 111 -2.07 11.30 -1.06
C ARG A 111 -0.76 10.88 -0.39
N TYR A 112 0.09 11.86 -0.09
CA TYR A 112 1.14 11.64 0.89
C TYR A 112 0.54 11.36 2.26
N ALA A 113 1.14 10.43 3.00
CA ALA A 113 0.76 10.21 4.39
C ALA A 113 1.10 11.44 5.25
N THR A 114 0.27 11.67 6.26
CA THR A 114 0.52 12.65 7.32
C THR A 114 1.69 12.20 8.20
N LYS A 115 2.27 13.14 8.97
CA LYS A 115 3.35 12.80 9.91
C LYS A 115 2.92 11.74 10.93
N LYS A 116 1.69 11.84 11.42
CA LYS A 116 1.07 10.87 12.33
C LYS A 116 0.95 9.48 11.74
N GLU A 117 0.53 9.36 10.49
CA GLU A 117 0.44 8.06 9.80
C GLU A 117 1.84 7.48 9.58
N VAL A 118 2.83 8.30 9.22
CA VAL A 118 4.23 7.86 9.10
C VAL A 118 4.78 7.37 10.44
N ALA A 119 4.57 8.12 11.53
CA ALA A 119 4.96 7.72 12.88
C ALA A 119 4.36 6.37 13.27
N LYS A 120 3.04 6.22 13.04
CA LYS A 120 2.34 4.95 13.21
C LYS A 120 3.01 3.87 12.38
N ALA A 121 3.22 4.07 11.08
CA ALA A 121 3.84 3.10 10.16
C ALA A 121 5.25 2.66 10.59
N LEU A 122 5.99 3.52 11.28
CA LEU A 122 7.34 3.26 11.78
C LEU A 122 7.34 2.67 13.20
N GLY A 123 6.22 2.71 13.93
CA GLY A 123 6.15 2.25 15.32
C GLY A 123 6.82 3.21 16.30
N VAL A 124 6.89 4.50 15.97
CA VAL A 124 7.54 5.55 16.78
C VAL A 124 6.58 6.72 17.02
N SER A 125 6.97 7.67 17.87
CA SER A 125 6.22 8.92 18.06
C SER A 125 6.41 9.90 16.90
N GLU A 126 5.51 10.89 16.76
CA GLU A 126 5.63 11.92 15.72
C GLU A 126 6.90 12.79 15.84
N MET A 127 7.49 12.88 17.04
CA MET A 127 8.72 13.62 17.27
C MET A 127 9.94 12.88 16.73
N GLU A 128 9.89 11.55 16.68
CA GLU A 128 10.97 10.68 16.21
C GLU A 128 10.97 10.49 14.69
N VAL A 129 9.92 10.94 13.99
CA VAL A 129 9.88 10.90 12.52
C VAL A 129 10.86 11.93 11.95
N GLY A 130 11.98 11.43 11.45
CA GLY A 130 13.00 12.24 10.79
C GLY A 130 12.58 12.81 9.44
N ASP A 131 13.26 13.87 9.01
CA ASP A 131 12.98 14.59 7.75
C ASP A 131 13.17 13.75 6.49
N ALA A 132 13.89 12.62 6.57
CA ALA A 132 14.05 11.68 5.46
C ALA A 132 12.70 11.14 4.93
N TYR A 133 11.68 11.08 5.80
CA TYR A 133 10.33 10.60 5.46
C TYR A 133 9.38 11.73 5.04
N ARG A 134 9.83 12.98 5.07
CA ARG A 134 9.02 14.15 4.73
C ARG A 134 8.83 14.25 3.22
N PRO A 135 7.58 14.34 2.72
CA PRO A 135 7.32 14.58 1.30
C PRO A 135 7.84 15.95 0.85
N ALA A 136 8.12 16.10 -0.46
CA ALA A 136 8.66 17.33 -1.04
C ALA A 136 7.76 18.56 -0.81
N GLY A 137 6.44 18.39 -0.87
CA GLY A 137 5.45 19.44 -0.59
C GLY A 137 5.16 19.68 0.90
N GLY A 138 5.88 19.01 1.80
CA GLY A 138 5.58 18.96 3.24
C GLY A 138 4.66 17.80 3.61
N TRP A 139 4.29 17.74 4.89
CA TRP A 139 3.38 16.71 5.38
C TRP A 139 1.99 16.89 4.74
N GLY A 140 1.31 15.77 4.46
CA GLY A 140 -0.09 15.81 4.04
C GLY A 140 -0.92 16.63 5.03
N ARG A 141 -1.85 17.45 4.52
CA ARG A 141 -2.85 18.16 5.32
C ARG A 141 -4.00 17.22 5.70
#